data_AF-A0A9D8M0F3-F1
#
_entry.id   AF-A0A9D8M0F3-F1
#
_cell.length_a   1.000
_cell.length_b   1.000
_cell.length_c   1.000
_cell.angle_alpha   90.00
_cell.angle_beta   90.00
_cell.angle_gamma   90.00
#
_symmetry.space_group_name_H-M   'P 1'
#
loop_
_entity.id
_entity.type
_entity.pdbx_description
1 polymer ?
#
loop_
_entity_poly.entity_id
_entity_poly.type
_entity_poly.pdbx_seq_one_letter_code
_entity_poly.pdbx_strand_id
1 'polypeptide(L)'
;MSDIVIPGAVADELRARLDRPGATVPELSYVSVRHPAPQQVDAVAEQATLDPGESEVLALALGSAGRVVPVLDDLDARRHAERCGIRKTGTLGVLVELHQRGLAADTIEADLERLRSAGHWLGGSLAASAIERVRHTRFIDRLSNPRLHRVPASPAHWPVHRQRPGPGPRDTGR
;
A
#
# COMPACT_ATOMS: atom_id res chain seq x y z
N MET A 1 9.41 11.34 12.64
CA MET A 1 9.89 9.97 12.34
C MET A 1 9.50 9.68 10.91
N SER A 2 10.41 9.17 10.09
CA SER A 2 10.11 8.73 8.72
C SER A 2 9.63 7.29 8.80
N ASP A 3 8.47 7.00 8.22
CA ASP A 3 7.85 5.67 8.28
C ASP A 3 8.30 4.77 7.14
N ILE A 4 8.87 5.36 6.07
CA ILE A 4 9.34 4.66 4.87
C ILE A 4 10.78 5.06 4.58
N VAL A 5 11.61 4.06 4.23
CA VAL A 5 12.97 4.25 3.76
C VAL A 5 13.05 3.77 2.32
N ILE A 6 13.61 4.59 1.44
CA ILE A 6 13.99 4.17 0.09
C ILE A 6 15.52 4.22 -0.05
N PRO A 7 16.13 3.23 -0.71
CA PRO A 7 17.55 3.31 -1.02
C PRO A 7 17.88 4.43 -1.99
N GLY A 8 19.15 4.82 -2.02
CA GLY A 8 19.68 5.83 -2.93
C GLY A 8 19.44 5.50 -4.38
N ALA A 9 19.84 4.30 -4.80
CA ALA A 9 19.68 3.83 -6.17
C ALA A 9 18.22 3.87 -6.64
N VAL A 10 17.28 3.51 -5.77
CA VAL A 10 15.83 3.58 -6.06
C VAL A 10 15.36 5.03 -6.17
N ALA A 11 15.82 5.91 -5.28
CA ALA A 11 15.47 7.34 -5.35
C ALA A 11 15.99 7.98 -6.66
N ASP A 12 17.20 7.63 -7.07
CA ASP A 12 17.81 8.15 -8.29
C ASP A 12 17.08 7.65 -9.54
N GLU A 13 16.67 6.37 -9.58
CA GLU A 13 15.86 5.82 -10.66
C GLU A 13 14.50 6.51 -10.78
N LEU A 14 13.81 6.73 -9.66
CA LEU A 14 12.52 7.40 -9.63
C LEU A 14 12.63 8.84 -10.13
N ARG A 15 13.67 9.58 -9.71
CA ARG A 15 13.92 10.96 -10.17
C ARG A 15 14.29 11.04 -11.65
N ALA A 16 14.97 10.03 -12.18
CA ALA A 16 15.36 9.98 -13.59
C ALA A 16 14.16 9.76 -14.53
N ARG A 17 13.03 9.26 -14.03
CA ARG A 17 11.84 8.91 -14.83
C ARG A 17 10.62 9.74 -14.43
N LEU A 18 10.68 11.05 -14.69
CA LEU A 18 9.64 12.02 -14.33
C LEU A 18 8.26 11.74 -14.98
N ASP A 19 8.23 10.96 -16.06
CA ASP A 19 7.01 10.54 -16.77
C ASP A 19 6.30 9.35 -16.10
N ARG A 20 6.93 8.69 -15.11
CA ARG A 20 6.40 7.50 -14.47
C ARG A 20 5.73 7.82 -13.14
N PRO A 21 4.66 7.08 -12.76
CA PRO A 21 4.11 7.14 -11.41
C PRO A 21 5.21 6.89 -10.37
N GLY A 22 5.23 7.71 -9.33
CA GLY A 22 6.19 7.57 -8.23
C GLY A 22 7.44 8.44 -8.32
N ALA A 23 7.62 9.23 -9.39
CA ALA A 23 8.78 10.11 -9.54
C ALA A 23 8.97 11.12 -8.37
N THR A 24 7.88 11.49 -7.69
CA THR A 24 7.87 12.42 -6.55
C THR A 24 7.89 11.72 -5.17
N VAL A 25 7.98 10.38 -5.14
CA VAL A 25 8.01 9.61 -3.89
C VAL A 25 9.20 9.99 -2.99
N PRO A 26 10.42 10.20 -3.51
CA PRO A 26 11.55 10.63 -2.69
C PRO A 26 11.35 11.97 -1.96
N GLU A 27 10.41 12.80 -2.41
CA GLU A 27 10.12 14.14 -1.89
C GLU A 27 9.00 14.15 -0.83
N LEU A 28 8.35 13.00 -0.59
CA LEU A 28 7.30 12.88 0.42
C LEU A 28 7.88 13.02 1.84
N SER A 29 7.21 13.79 2.69
CA SER A 29 7.70 14.12 4.05
C SER A 29 7.89 12.91 4.99
N TYR A 30 7.22 11.79 4.69
CA TYR A 30 7.30 10.54 5.44
C TYR A 30 8.28 9.52 4.83
N VAL A 31 8.91 9.85 3.70
CA VAL A 31 9.93 9.04 3.03
C VAL A 31 11.31 9.59 3.37
N SER A 32 12.27 8.70 3.63
CA SER A 32 13.67 9.05 3.79
C SER A 32 14.53 8.28 2.81
N VAL A 33 15.41 8.98 2.09
CA VAL A 33 16.44 8.36 1.24
C VAL A 33 17.63 7.98 2.11
N ARG A 34 18.10 6.73 2.01
CA ARG A 34 19.30 6.26 2.71
C ARG A 34 20.20 5.49 1.78
N HIS A 35 21.50 5.73 1.92
CA HIS A 35 22.53 4.98 1.21
C HIS A 35 23.21 4.02 2.19
N PRO A 36 23.19 2.70 1.93
CA PRO A 36 24.03 1.77 2.67
C PRO A 36 25.51 2.05 2.40
N ALA A 37 26.40 1.62 3.30
CA ALA A 37 27.83 1.71 3.05
C ALA A 37 28.21 0.78 1.88
N PRO A 38 29.17 1.14 1.02
CA PRO A 38 29.55 0.34 -0.16
C PRO A 38 29.84 -1.13 0.18
N GLN A 39 30.53 -1.38 1.29
CA GLN A 39 30.89 -2.73 1.73
C GLN A 39 29.65 -3.59 2.07
N GLN A 40 28.54 -2.96 2.47
CA GLN A 40 27.29 -3.67 2.73
C GLN A 40 26.58 -4.06 1.43
N VAL A 41 26.71 -3.21 0.39
CA VAL A 41 26.18 -3.49 -0.95
C VAL A 41 26.99 -4.60 -1.61
N ASP A 42 28.32 -4.51 -1.55
CA ASP A 42 29.23 -5.52 -2.11
C ASP A 42 28.95 -6.91 -1.53
N ALA A 43 28.78 -7.00 -0.20
CA ALA A 43 28.47 -8.26 0.48
C ALA A 43 27.16 -8.92 0.00
N VAL A 44 26.19 -8.12 -0.46
CA VAL A 44 24.92 -8.60 -1.03
C VAL A 44 25.10 -9.00 -2.49
N ALA A 45 25.72 -8.12 -3.29
CA ALA A 45 25.92 -8.29 -4.73
C ALA A 45 26.83 -9.48 -5.06
N GLU A 46 27.77 -9.84 -4.18
CA GLU A 46 28.61 -11.04 -4.36
C GLU A 46 27.83 -12.36 -4.31
N GLN A 47 26.62 -12.37 -3.73
CA GLN A 47 25.86 -13.61 -3.49
C GLN A 47 24.63 -13.79 -4.40
N ALA A 48 24.33 -12.81 -5.24
CA ALA A 48 23.23 -12.84 -6.20
C ALA A 48 23.43 -11.79 -7.30
N THR A 49 22.94 -12.08 -8.50
CA THR A 49 22.88 -11.10 -9.58
C THR A 49 21.68 -10.18 -9.33
N LEU A 50 21.89 -9.09 -8.62
CA LEU A 50 20.86 -8.12 -8.26
C LEU A 50 21.15 -6.78 -8.91
N ASP A 51 20.11 -6.02 -9.20
CA ASP A 51 20.29 -4.65 -9.63
C ASP A 51 20.77 -3.76 -8.45
N PRO A 52 21.24 -2.52 -8.72
CA PRO A 52 21.70 -1.63 -7.66
C PRO A 52 20.61 -1.31 -6.61
N GLY A 53 19.36 -1.16 -7.04
CA GLY A 53 18.24 -0.86 -6.15
C GLY A 53 17.99 -2.00 -5.16
N GLU A 54 17.89 -3.22 -5.66
CA GLU A 54 17.69 -4.45 -4.88
C GLU A 54 18.84 -4.73 -3.93
N SER A 55 20.07 -4.53 -4.41
CA SER A 55 21.29 -4.69 -3.61
C SER A 55 21.27 -3.74 -2.42
N GLU A 56 20.93 -2.47 -2.64
CA GLU A 56 20.82 -1.50 -1.55
C GLU A 56 19.63 -1.76 -0.62
N VAL A 57 18.47 -2.20 -1.13
CA VAL A 57 17.31 -2.60 -0.29
C VAL A 57 17.73 -3.68 0.70
N LEU A 58 18.39 -4.74 0.22
CA LEU A 58 18.81 -5.86 1.05
C LEU A 58 19.93 -5.46 2.02
N ALA A 59 20.90 -4.66 1.57
CA ALA A 59 21.98 -4.16 2.41
C ALA A 59 21.43 -3.33 3.60
N LEU A 60 20.46 -2.44 3.33
CA LEU A 60 19.78 -1.67 4.38
C LEU A 60 18.96 -2.57 5.32
N ALA A 61 18.26 -3.57 4.77
CA ALA A 61 17.48 -4.51 5.57
C ALA A 61 18.37 -5.31 6.53
N LEU A 62 19.49 -5.85 6.05
CA LEU A 62 20.49 -6.56 6.85
C LEU A 62 21.08 -5.67 7.95
N GLY A 63 21.50 -4.45 7.59
CA GLY A 63 22.05 -3.48 8.54
C GLY A 63 21.05 -2.98 9.59
N SER A 64 19.75 -3.18 9.37
CA SER A 64 18.69 -2.74 10.29
C SER A 64 18.44 -3.67 11.48
N ALA A 65 19.05 -4.86 11.50
CA ALA A 65 18.81 -5.90 12.51
C ALA A 65 17.30 -6.25 12.65
N GLY A 66 16.59 -6.34 11.52
CA GLY A 66 15.17 -6.71 11.47
C GLY A 66 14.18 -5.60 11.82
N ARG A 67 14.63 -4.36 11.99
CA ARG A 67 13.77 -3.19 12.20
C ARG A 67 13.08 -2.70 10.93
N VAL A 68 13.65 -3.01 9.77
CA VAL A 68 13.09 -2.68 8.45
C VAL A 68 12.66 -3.97 7.75
N VAL A 69 11.48 -3.94 7.14
CA VAL A 69 10.97 -5.03 6.30
C VAL A 69 11.09 -4.60 4.84
N PRO A 70 12.01 -5.17 4.04
CA PRO A 70 12.15 -4.84 2.64
C PRO A 70 10.91 -5.25 1.84
N VAL A 71 10.54 -4.42 0.88
CA VAL A 71 9.54 -4.71 -0.16
C VAL A 71 10.31 -5.15 -1.40
N LEU A 72 10.11 -6.40 -1.82
CA LEU A 72 10.86 -7.03 -2.92
C LEU A 72 9.88 -7.66 -3.91
N ASP A 73 9.97 -7.23 -5.17
CA ASP A 73 9.13 -7.72 -6.26
C ASP A 73 9.88 -8.68 -7.22
N ASP A 74 11.21 -8.71 -7.18
CA ASP A 74 12.03 -9.66 -7.94
C ASP A 74 12.24 -11.01 -7.23
N LEU A 75 12.33 -12.09 -8.00
CA LEU A 75 12.42 -13.45 -7.47
C LEU A 75 13.80 -13.74 -6.86
N ASP A 76 14.88 -13.27 -7.46
CA ASP A 76 16.23 -13.52 -6.99
C ASP A 76 16.54 -12.67 -5.74
N ALA A 77 16.08 -11.42 -5.71
CA ALA A 77 16.12 -10.61 -4.49
C ALA A 77 15.35 -11.28 -3.33
N ARG A 78 14.18 -11.84 -3.60
CA ARG A 78 13.37 -12.57 -2.60
C ARG A 78 14.08 -13.83 -2.11
N ARG A 79 14.68 -14.61 -2.99
CA ARG A 79 15.46 -15.82 -2.63
C ARG A 79 16.69 -15.46 -1.81
N HIS A 80 17.38 -14.37 -2.15
CA HIS A 80 18.50 -13.89 -1.34
C HIS A 80 18.04 -13.53 0.08
N ALA A 81 16.96 -12.75 0.22
CA ALA A 81 16.41 -12.43 1.53
C ALA A 81 16.02 -13.69 2.34
N GLU A 82 15.51 -14.75 1.71
CA GLU A 82 15.23 -16.04 2.37
C GLU A 82 16.48 -16.70 2.90
N ARG A 83 17.54 -16.80 2.08
CA ARG A 83 18.82 -17.39 2.49
C ARG A 83 19.44 -16.65 3.66
N CYS A 84 19.26 -15.33 3.72
CA CYS A 84 19.75 -14.48 4.80
C CYS A 84 18.83 -14.42 6.03
N GLY A 85 17.69 -15.14 6.04
CA GLY A 85 16.73 -15.11 7.14
C GLY A 85 16.01 -13.76 7.31
N ILE A 86 15.97 -12.93 6.27
CA ILE A 86 15.34 -11.61 6.31
C ILE A 86 13.83 -11.77 6.13
N ARG A 87 13.06 -11.24 7.08
CA ARG A 87 11.61 -11.07 6.89
C ARG A 87 11.39 -10.06 5.78
N LYS A 88 10.69 -10.45 4.72
CA LYS A 88 10.41 -9.63 3.53
C LYS A 88 8.93 -9.57 3.23
N THR A 89 8.51 -8.56 2.48
CA THR A 89 7.20 -8.49 1.85
C THR A 89 7.37 -8.19 0.35
N GLY A 90 6.27 -8.12 -0.38
CA GLY A 90 6.23 -7.61 -1.76
C GLY A 90 4.98 -6.76 -1.95
N THR A 91 4.76 -6.24 -3.15
CA THR A 91 3.62 -5.36 -3.45
C THR A 91 2.27 -5.95 -3.02
N LEU A 92 2.03 -7.25 -3.29
CA LEU A 92 0.81 -7.92 -2.85
C LEU A 92 0.67 -8.00 -1.32
N GLY A 93 1.78 -8.20 -0.61
CA GLY A 93 1.77 -8.26 0.86
C GLY A 93 1.39 -6.93 1.48
N VAL A 94 1.90 -5.82 0.92
CA VAL A 94 1.52 -4.46 1.31
C VAL A 94 0.03 -4.21 1.02
N LEU A 95 -0.46 -4.63 -0.14
CA LEU A 95 -1.87 -4.51 -0.49
C LEU A 95 -2.78 -5.28 0.48
N VAL A 96 -2.44 -6.53 0.82
CA VAL A 96 -3.20 -7.32 1.79
C VAL A 96 -3.24 -6.62 3.16
N GLU A 97 -2.10 -6.09 3.62
CA GLU A 97 -2.04 -5.35 4.89
C GLU A 97 -2.92 -4.10 4.87
N LEU A 98 -2.95 -3.35 3.76
CA LEU A 98 -3.82 -2.19 3.57
C LEU A 98 -5.30 -2.56 3.74
N HIS A 99 -5.71 -3.69 3.14
CA HIS A 99 -7.07 -4.23 3.27
C HIS A 99 -7.41 -4.71 4.67
N GLN A 100 -6.46 -5.39 5.33
CA GLN A 100 -6.61 -5.89 6.70
C GLN A 100 -6.75 -4.75 7.70
N ARG A 101 -6.09 -3.61 7.46
CA ARG A 101 -6.21 -2.39 8.29
C ARG A 101 -7.44 -1.54 7.97
N GLY A 102 -8.25 -1.93 6.99
CA GLY A 102 -9.41 -1.14 6.56
C GLY A 102 -9.07 0.20 5.90
N LEU A 103 -7.84 0.34 5.38
CA LEU A 103 -7.36 1.56 4.73
C LEU A 103 -7.56 1.54 3.21
N ALA A 104 -7.89 0.38 2.64
CA ALA A 104 -8.17 0.24 1.21
C ALA A 104 -9.54 0.84 0.88
N ALA A 105 -9.60 1.63 -0.21
CA ALA A 105 -10.84 2.26 -0.67
C ALA A 105 -11.76 1.29 -1.43
N ASP A 106 -11.18 0.30 -2.13
CA ASP A 106 -11.90 -0.64 -2.97
C ASP A 106 -11.90 -2.06 -2.38
N THR A 107 -12.40 -3.04 -3.14
CA THR A 107 -12.32 -4.47 -2.80
C THR A 107 -10.97 -5.07 -3.16
N ILE A 108 -10.56 -6.13 -2.46
CA ILE A 108 -9.29 -6.81 -2.74
C ILE A 108 -9.29 -7.39 -4.16
N GLU A 109 -10.43 -7.86 -4.65
CA GLU A 109 -10.59 -8.34 -6.02
C GLU A 109 -10.31 -7.24 -7.06
N ALA A 110 -10.82 -6.01 -6.85
CA ALA A 110 -10.58 -4.88 -7.74
C ALA A 110 -9.11 -4.42 -7.74
N ASP A 111 -8.48 -4.39 -6.55
CA ASP A 111 -7.05 -4.05 -6.45
C ASP A 111 -6.14 -5.10 -7.09
N LEU A 112 -6.46 -6.39 -6.93
CA LEU A 112 -5.74 -7.46 -7.62
C LEU A 112 -5.82 -7.32 -9.14
N GLU A 113 -6.97 -6.93 -9.67
CA GLU A 113 -7.14 -6.71 -11.10
C GLU A 113 -6.39 -5.48 -11.60
N ARG A 114 -6.32 -4.42 -10.80
CA ARG A 114 -5.46 -3.27 -11.08
C ARG A 114 -3.98 -3.65 -11.15
N LEU A 115 -3.50 -4.48 -10.22
CA LEU A 115 -2.13 -4.99 -10.27
C LEU A 115 -1.87 -5.79 -11.54
N ARG A 116 -2.78 -6.68 -11.95
CA ARG A 116 -2.66 -7.42 -13.22
C ARG A 116 -2.62 -6.49 -14.42
N SER A 117 -3.51 -5.51 -14.46
CA SER A 117 -3.61 -4.52 -15.55
C SER A 117 -2.36 -3.66 -15.65
N ALA A 118 -1.66 -3.42 -14.52
CA ALA A 118 -0.38 -2.73 -14.47
C ALA A 118 0.82 -3.63 -14.83
N GLY A 119 0.59 -4.89 -15.21
CA GLY A 119 1.63 -5.83 -15.67
C GLY A 119 2.22 -6.73 -14.58
N HIS A 120 1.71 -6.71 -13.35
CA HIS A 120 2.18 -7.62 -12.31
C HIS A 120 1.66 -9.03 -12.53
N TRP A 121 2.57 -10.01 -12.53
CA TRP A 121 2.19 -11.41 -12.61
C TRP A 121 1.72 -11.93 -11.24
N LEU A 122 0.47 -12.38 -11.19
CA LEU A 122 -0.17 -12.91 -9.99
C LEU A 122 -0.74 -14.30 -10.28
N GLY A 123 0.00 -15.34 -9.88
CA GLY A 123 -0.48 -16.72 -9.97
C GLY A 123 -1.83 -16.91 -9.26
N GLY A 124 -2.69 -17.78 -9.80
CA GLY A 124 -4.05 -17.96 -9.29
C GLY A 124 -4.12 -18.34 -7.81
N SER A 125 -3.22 -19.21 -7.35
CA SER A 125 -3.10 -19.59 -5.94
C SER A 125 -2.70 -18.43 -5.02
N LEU A 126 -1.82 -17.54 -5.52
CA LEU A 126 -1.35 -16.38 -4.76
C LEU A 126 -2.46 -15.34 -4.60
N ALA A 127 -3.22 -15.08 -5.67
CA ALA A 127 -4.38 -14.20 -5.62
C ALA A 127 -5.48 -14.75 -4.70
N ALA A 128 -5.79 -16.05 -4.78
CA ALA A 128 -6.76 -16.70 -3.90
C ALA A 128 -6.35 -16.59 -2.42
N SER A 129 -5.07 -16.85 -2.13
CA SER A 129 -4.54 -16.72 -0.76
C SER A 129 -4.64 -15.29 -0.23
N ALA A 130 -4.40 -14.27 -1.07
CA ALA A 130 -4.56 -12.87 -0.67
C ALA A 130 -6.01 -12.55 -0.27
N ILE A 131 -6.98 -12.99 -1.07
CA ILE A 131 -8.41 -12.81 -0.78
C ILE A 131 -8.79 -13.50 0.54
N GLU A 132 -8.33 -14.74 0.75
CA GLU A 132 -8.60 -15.50 1.96
C GLU A 132 -8.05 -14.80 3.22
N ARG A 133 -6.80 -14.31 3.16
CA ARG A 133 -6.18 -13.57 4.27
C ARG A 133 -6.94 -12.31 4.66
N VAL A 134 -7.45 -11.56 3.68
CA VAL A 134 -8.27 -10.37 3.92
C VAL A 134 -9.62 -10.75 4.55
N ARG A 135 -10.28 -11.80 4.02
CA ARG A 135 -11.57 -12.27 4.55
C ARG A 135 -11.47 -12.81 5.97
N HIS A 136 -10.42 -13.55 6.29
CA HIS A 136 -10.22 -14.12 7.62
C HIS A 136 -10.02 -13.04 8.69
N THR A 137 -9.30 -11.96 8.36
CA THR A 137 -9.09 -10.83 9.29
C THR A 137 -10.41 -10.12 9.58
N ARG A 138 -11.19 -9.80 8.53
CA ARG A 138 -12.52 -9.19 8.68
C ARG A 138 -13.49 -10.07 9.46
N PHE A 139 -13.34 -11.39 9.40
CA PHE A 139 -14.13 -12.33 10.20
C PHE A 139 -13.78 -12.22 11.69
N ILE A 140 -12.49 -12.24 12.05
CA ILE A 140 -12.04 -12.09 13.45
C ILE A 140 -12.42 -10.74 14.04
N ASP A 141 -12.28 -9.65 13.28
CA ASP A 141 -12.68 -8.31 13.75
C ASP A 141 -14.18 -8.23 14.03
N ARG A 142 -15.01 -8.84 13.15
CA ARG A 142 -16.47 -8.89 13.32
C ARG A 142 -16.89 -9.71 14.54
N LEU A 143 -16.15 -10.78 14.88
CA LEU A 143 -16.37 -11.54 16.12
C LEU A 143 -15.92 -10.77 17.36
N SER A 144 -14.82 -10.02 17.25
CA SER A 144 -14.22 -9.29 18.37
C SER A 144 -14.97 -7.99 18.72
N ASN A 145 -15.64 -7.34 17.75
CA ASN A 145 -16.46 -6.17 18.01
C ASN A 145 -17.71 -6.06 17.10
N PRO A 146 -18.77 -6.86 17.36
CA PRO A 146 -19.95 -6.93 16.50
C PRO A 146 -20.79 -5.64 16.45
N ARG A 147 -20.54 -4.65 17.32
CA ARG A 147 -21.29 -3.39 17.40
C ARG A 147 -20.83 -2.35 16.37
N LEU A 148 -19.60 -2.41 15.88
CA LEU A 148 -19.04 -1.45 14.90
C LEU A 148 -19.47 -1.73 13.44
N HIS A 149 -20.06 -2.90 13.18
CA HIS A 149 -20.42 -3.33 11.82
C HIS A 149 -21.93 -3.43 11.59
N ARG A 150 -22.76 -2.86 12.47
CA ARG A 150 -24.16 -2.60 12.10
C ARG A 150 -24.15 -1.49 11.06
N VAL A 151 -24.46 -1.84 9.82
CA VAL A 151 -24.98 -0.87 8.85
C VAL A 151 -26.11 -0.14 9.57
N PRO A 152 -26.08 1.20 9.70
CA PRO A 152 -27.22 1.89 10.27
C PRO A 152 -28.45 1.48 9.47
N ALA A 153 -29.51 1.05 10.16
CA ALA A 153 -30.79 0.83 9.52
C ALA A 153 -31.09 2.08 8.67
N SER A 154 -31.33 1.85 7.38
CA SER A 154 -31.53 2.86 6.34
C SER A 154 -32.15 4.15 6.90
N PRO A 155 -31.55 5.34 6.70
CA PRO A 155 -32.22 6.57 7.07
C PRO A 155 -33.37 6.76 6.08
N ALA A 156 -34.56 6.29 6.45
CA ALA A 156 -35.78 6.84 5.92
C ALA A 156 -35.74 8.36 6.16
N HIS A 157 -35.98 9.13 5.09
CA HIS A 157 -36.03 10.60 5.00
C HIS A 157 -34.70 11.33 4.81
N TRP A 158 -34.33 11.47 3.53
CA TRP A 158 -33.65 12.67 3.04
C TRP A 158 -34.64 13.86 3.09
N PRO A 159 -34.32 15.00 3.74
CA PRO A 159 -35.22 16.14 3.73
C PRO A 159 -35.16 16.83 2.36
N VAL A 160 -36.22 16.67 1.58
CA VAL A 160 -36.47 17.47 0.38
C VAL A 160 -36.62 18.93 0.81
N HIS A 161 -35.75 19.81 0.31
CA HIS A 161 -35.91 21.26 0.43
C HIS A 161 -37.27 21.67 -0.15
N ARG A 162 -38.29 21.84 0.70
CA ARG A 162 -39.51 22.55 0.31
C ARG A 162 -39.20 24.04 0.31
N GLN A 163 -39.31 24.64 -0.87
CA GLN A 163 -39.40 26.09 -1.04
C GLN A 163 -40.47 26.65 -0.09
N ARG A 164 -40.13 27.73 0.62
CA ARG A 164 -41.12 28.51 1.37
C ARG A 164 -41.95 29.32 0.38
N PRO A 165 -43.30 29.26 0.40
CA PRO A 165 -44.11 30.26 -0.27
C PRO A 165 -44.35 31.44 0.67
N GLY A 166 -44.28 32.67 0.14
CA GLY A 166 -44.96 33.82 0.74
C GLY A 166 -44.49 35.17 0.18
N PRO A 167 -45.30 36.24 0.29
CA PRO A 167 -46.74 36.31 0.59
C PRO A 167 -47.57 36.75 -0.64
N GLY A 168 -48.87 36.43 -0.62
CA GLY A 168 -49.85 36.84 -1.63
C GLY A 168 -50.12 38.35 -1.68
N PRO A 169 -50.91 38.80 -2.67
CA PRO A 169 -51.07 40.21 -3.00
C PRO A 169 -51.81 40.98 -1.91
N ARG A 170 -51.36 42.21 -1.61
CA ARG A 170 -52.08 43.16 -0.78
C ARG A 170 -53.11 43.87 -1.65
N ASP A 171 -54.36 43.59 -1.39
CA ASP A 171 -55.50 44.41 -1.80
C ASP A 171 -55.64 45.58 -0.81
N THR A 172 -55.48 46.81 -1.30
CA THR A 172 -55.95 48.02 -0.63
C THR A 172 -56.48 48.97 -1.69
N GLY A 173 -57.75 48.79 -2.05
CA GLY A 173 -58.53 49.85 -2.70
C GLY A 173 -58.92 50.93 -1.69
N ARG A 174 -58.55 52.18 -1.98
CA ARG A 174 -59.40 53.37 -1.87
C ARG A 174 -58.84 54.50 -2.73
#